data_AF-A0A3T1AME2-F1
#
_entry.id   AF-A0A3T1AME2-F1
#
_cell.length_a   1.000
_cell.length_b   1.000
_cell.length_c   1.000
_cell.angle_alpha   90.00
_cell.angle_beta   90.00
_cell.angle_gamma   90.00
#
_symmetry.space_group_name_H-M   'P 1'
#
loop_
_entity.id
_entity.type
_entity.pdbx_description
1 polymer ?
#
loop_
_entity_poly.entity_id
_entity_poly.type
_entity_poly.pdbx_seq_one_letter_code
_entity_poly.pdbx_strand_id
1 'polypeptide(L)'
;MTLKTTEELRALDVVIRVARTDGFVPRGATKRTPGGSVTTSVTEEGDAYLYRFTLSSADTLAPGEYTFTAKYTYPGEGRNAGADTYTITASTASRPALDVSGDFY
;
A
#
# COMPACT_ATOMS: atom_id res chain seq x y z
N MET A 1 -2.13 6.25 -0.72
CA MET A 1 -3.36 6.02 0.07
C MET A 1 -3.12 6.36 1.53
N THR A 2 -4.20 6.56 2.28
CA THR A 2 -4.16 6.82 3.72
C THR A 2 -5.02 5.79 4.44
N LEU A 3 -4.44 5.08 5.40
CA LEU A 3 -5.13 4.16 6.29
C LEU A 3 -5.32 4.83 7.65
N LYS A 4 -6.57 4.86 8.13
CA LYS A 4 -6.93 5.33 9.47
C LYS A 4 -7.42 4.14 10.28
N THR A 5 -6.92 4.01 11.49
CA THR A 5 -7.35 2.97 12.42
C THR A 5 -7.52 3.55 13.82
N THR A 6 -8.55 3.10 14.51
CA THR A 6 -8.80 3.42 15.93
C THR A 6 -8.32 2.30 16.87
N GLU A 7 -7.86 1.18 16.31
CA GLU A 7 -7.29 0.05 17.04
C GLU A 7 -5.83 -0.19 16.62
N GLU A 8 -5.08 -0.83 17.51
CA GLU A 8 -3.73 -1.31 17.21
C GLU A 8 -3.78 -2.37 16.09
N LEU A 9 -2.98 -2.17 15.05
CA LEU A 9 -2.76 -3.17 14.00
C LEU A 9 -1.65 -4.12 14.44
N ARG A 10 -1.98 -5.41 14.48
CA ARG A 10 -1.06 -6.50 14.83
C ARG A 10 -0.48 -7.19 13.60
N ALA A 11 -1.18 -7.10 12.48
CA ALA A 11 -0.69 -7.45 11.17
C ALA A 11 -1.18 -6.39 10.18
N LEU A 12 -0.36 -6.13 9.17
CA LEU A 12 -0.72 -5.26 8.06
C LEU A 12 0.03 -5.70 6.82
N ASP A 13 -0.72 -5.91 5.75
CA ASP A 13 -0.23 -6.10 4.41
C ASP A 13 -1.03 -5.21 3.46
N VAL A 14 -0.34 -4.28 2.80
CA VAL A 14 -0.95 -3.36 1.84
C VAL A 14 -0.35 -3.65 0.48
N VAL A 15 -1.19 -3.82 -0.53
CA VAL A 15 -0.77 -3.90 -1.93
C VAL A 15 -1.42 -2.75 -2.68
N ILE A 16 -0.60 -1.87 -3.24
CA ILE A 16 -1.05 -0.90 -4.25
C ILE A 16 -0.68 -1.48 -5.61
N ARG A 17 -1.69 -1.78 -6.41
CA ARG A 17 -1.55 -2.25 -7.78
C ARG A 17 -1.66 -1.07 -8.73
N VAL A 18 -0.58 -0.79 -9.45
CA VAL A 18 -0.55 0.28 -10.45
C VAL A 18 -0.56 -0.34 -11.84
N ALA A 19 -1.62 -0.10 -12.61
CA ALA A 19 -1.77 -0.67 -13.95
C ALA A 19 -0.63 -0.19 -14.86
N ARG A 20 -0.08 -1.11 -15.67
CA ARG A 20 0.98 -0.79 -16.62
C ARG A 20 0.47 0.23 -17.64
N THR A 21 1.30 1.21 -17.93
CA THR A 21 1.07 2.19 -19.00
C THR A 21 2.39 2.46 -19.68
N ASP A 22 2.37 2.73 -20.98
CA ASP A 22 3.58 2.99 -21.75
C ASP A 22 4.41 4.13 -21.16
N GLY A 23 5.71 3.90 -20.99
CA GLY A 23 6.63 4.85 -20.38
C GLY A 23 6.57 4.93 -18.85
N PHE A 24 5.74 4.12 -18.19
CA PHE A 24 5.76 3.98 -16.74
C PHE A 24 7.09 3.37 -16.27
N VAL A 25 7.75 4.00 -15.31
CA VAL A 25 8.97 3.46 -14.69
C VAL A 25 8.82 3.50 -13.17
N PRO A 26 8.86 2.35 -12.46
CA PRO A 26 8.76 2.31 -11.01
C PRO A 26 9.96 2.98 -10.34
N ARG A 27 9.72 3.74 -9.27
CA ARG A 27 10.73 4.45 -8.47
C ARG A 27 10.71 4.06 -6.99
N GLY A 28 10.19 2.86 -6.70
CA GLY A 28 10.05 2.35 -5.33
C GLY A 28 8.82 2.89 -4.61
N ALA A 29 8.77 2.67 -3.31
CA ALA A 29 7.63 3.05 -2.48
C ALA A 29 8.10 3.86 -1.26
N THR A 30 7.22 4.70 -0.73
CA THR A 30 7.43 5.34 0.57
C THR A 30 6.23 5.17 1.47
N LYS A 31 6.48 5.30 2.77
CA LYS A 31 5.48 5.13 3.80
C LYS A 31 5.74 6.07 4.97
N ARG A 32 4.71 6.36 5.74
CA ARG A 32 4.81 7.02 7.05
C ARG A 32 4.14 6.13 8.09
N THR A 33 4.94 5.32 8.77
CA THR A 33 4.50 4.33 9.76
C THR A 33 5.36 4.46 11.02
N PRO A 34 5.20 5.55 11.80
CA PRO A 34 6.00 5.74 13.01
C PRO A 34 5.73 4.61 14.00
N GLY A 35 6.78 4.11 14.65
CA GLY A 35 6.67 3.13 15.72
C GLY A 35 6.62 1.66 15.30
N GLY A 36 6.56 1.34 13.99
CA GLY A 36 6.61 -0.04 13.51
C GLY A 36 7.44 -0.22 12.25
N SER A 37 8.10 -1.37 12.15
CA SER A 37 8.93 -1.75 11.01
C SER A 37 8.06 -2.30 9.89
N VAL A 38 7.82 -1.48 8.88
CA VAL A 38 7.11 -1.89 7.66
C VAL A 38 8.11 -2.01 6.52
N THR A 39 8.19 -3.15 5.85
CA THR A 39 9.05 -3.31 4.66
C THR A 39 8.32 -2.81 3.41
N THR A 40 9.07 -2.57 2.35
CA THR A 40 8.50 -2.15 1.05
C THR A 40 9.14 -2.93 -0.08
N SER A 41 8.35 -3.45 -1.01
CA SER A 41 8.84 -4.07 -2.24
C SER A 41 8.03 -3.61 -3.44
N VAL A 42 8.63 -3.74 -4.62
CA VAL A 42 7.95 -3.55 -5.90
C VAL A 42 8.16 -4.80 -6.72
N THR A 43 7.07 -5.40 -7.19
CA THR A 43 7.09 -6.55 -8.08
C THR A 43 6.45 -6.16 -9.40
N GLU A 44 7.11 -6.51 -10.50
CA GLU A 44 6.56 -6.33 -11.84
C GLU A 44 5.75 -7.58 -12.22
N GLU A 45 4.50 -7.36 -12.60
CA GLU A 45 3.61 -8.36 -13.16
C GLU A 45 3.29 -8.02 -14.62
N GLY A 46 2.62 -8.93 -15.32
CA GLY A 46 2.35 -8.78 -16.75
C GLY A 46 1.67 -7.45 -17.09
N ASP A 47 0.63 -7.10 -16.34
CA ASP A 47 -0.22 -5.93 -16.60
C ASP A 47 -0.15 -4.84 -15.52
N ALA A 48 0.71 -4.98 -14.51
CA ALA A 48 0.81 -4.04 -13.41
C ALA A 48 2.15 -4.09 -12.66
N TYR A 49 2.34 -3.10 -11.79
CA TYR A 49 3.37 -3.08 -10.75
C TYR A 49 2.70 -3.17 -9.39
N LEU A 50 3.12 -4.12 -8.55
CA LEU A 50 2.63 -4.30 -7.19
C LEU A 50 3.59 -3.66 -6.20
N TYR A 51 3.15 -2.61 -5.53
CA TYR A 51 3.86 -1.96 -4.44
C TYR A 51 3.34 -2.51 -3.12
N ARG A 52 4.11 -3.38 -2.48
CA ARG A 52 3.71 -4.07 -1.25
C ARG A 52 4.35 -3.43 -0.03
N PHE A 53 3.58 -3.30 1.04
CA PHE A 53 4.01 -2.83 2.35
C PHE A 53 3.58 -3.85 3.40
N THR A 54 4.53 -4.41 4.14
CA THR A 54 4.25 -5.48 5.09
C THR A 54 4.82 -5.11 6.46
N LEU A 55 3.96 -5.10 7.48
CA LEU A 55 4.37 -4.94 8.87
C LEU A 55 5.11 -6.19 9.34
N SER A 56 6.27 -5.98 9.96
CA SER A 56 7.02 -7.04 10.63
C SER A 56 6.14 -7.74 11.66
N SER A 57 6.15 -9.07 11.69
CA SER A 57 5.40 -9.84 12.68
C SER A 57 5.87 -9.64 14.13
N ALA A 58 6.99 -8.95 14.34
CA ALA A 58 7.51 -8.60 15.66
C ALA A 58 7.00 -7.23 16.15
N ASP A 59 6.37 -6.42 15.30
CA ASP A 59 5.94 -5.07 15.61
C ASP A 59 4.42 -4.93 15.52
N THR A 60 3.90 -3.89 16.19
CA THR A 60 2.52 -3.42 16.03
C THR A 60 2.51 -1.97 15.57
N LEU A 61 1.36 -1.49 15.10
CA LEU A 61 1.12 -0.08 14.81
C LEU A 61 -0.01 0.43 15.69
N ALA A 62 0.25 1.46 16.49
CA ALA A 62 -0.74 2.06 17.38
C ALA A 62 -1.96 2.64 16.61
N PRO A 63 -3.07 2.96 17.28
CA PRO A 63 -4.14 3.74 16.67
C PRO A 63 -3.62 5.03 16.04
N GLY A 64 -4.06 5.36 14.82
CA GLY A 64 -3.57 6.54 14.11
C GLY A 64 -3.79 6.52 12.61
N GLU A 65 -3.03 7.36 11.93
CA GLU A 65 -3.06 7.56 10.48
C GLU A 65 -1.71 7.19 9.85
N TYR A 66 -1.76 6.38 8.80
CA TYR A 66 -0.62 5.85 8.08
C TYR A 66 -0.75 6.14 6.59
N THR A 67 0.35 6.49 5.93
CA THR A 67 0.35 6.75 4.49
C THR A 67 1.26 5.77 3.76
N PHE A 68 0.80 5.30 2.60
CA PHE A 68 1.52 4.40 1.71
C PHE A 68 1.48 4.96 0.28
N THR A 69 2.63 5.09 -0.36
CA THR A 69 2.78 5.79 -1.64
C THR A 69 3.60 4.95 -2.61
N ALA A 70 3.00 4.60 -3.75
CA ALA A 70 3.71 4.09 -4.91
C ALA A 70 4.39 5.26 -5.64
N LYS A 71 5.70 5.16 -5.88
CA LYS A 71 6.44 6.17 -6.65
C LYS A 71 6.77 5.63 -8.04
N TYR A 72 6.58 6.49 -9.04
CA TYR A 72 6.89 6.19 -10.43
C TYR A 72 7.15 7.48 -11.20
N THR A 73 7.74 7.34 -12.38
CA THR A 73 7.78 8.40 -13.41
C THR A 73 6.92 7.96 -14.59
N TYR A 74 6.28 8.93 -15.23
CA TYR A 74 5.47 8.75 -16.43
C TYR A 74 5.74 9.96 -17.36
N PRO A 75 5.90 9.75 -18.69
CA PRO A 75 6.30 10.81 -19.62
C PRO A 75 5.23 11.88 -19.87
N GLY A 76 3.94 11.56 -19.68
CA GLY A 76 2.86 12.52 -19.83
C GLY A 76 2.51 13.23 -18.51
N GLU A 77 1.69 14.26 -18.60
CA GLU A 77 1.03 14.85 -17.43
C GLU A 77 -0.23 14.05 -17.09
N GLY A 78 -0.54 13.90 -15.79
CA GLY A 78 -1.83 13.37 -15.34
C GLY A 78 -2.14 11.96 -15.83
N ARG A 79 -1.27 10.98 -15.55
CA ARG A 79 -1.53 9.57 -15.85
C ARG A 79 -2.91 9.16 -15.31
N ASN A 80 -3.73 8.52 -16.14
CA ASN A 80 -5.02 7.98 -15.71
C ASN A 80 -4.81 6.85 -14.68
N ALA A 81 -5.25 7.06 -13.44
CA ALA A 81 -5.15 6.11 -12.34
C ALA A 81 -6.41 5.24 -12.15
N GLY A 82 -7.41 5.33 -13.03
CA GLY A 82 -8.69 4.63 -12.88
C GLY A 82 -8.61 3.09 -12.96
N ALA A 83 -7.47 2.54 -13.37
CA ALA A 83 -7.18 1.10 -13.33
C ALA A 83 -6.29 0.69 -12.15
N ASP A 84 -5.90 1.64 -11.31
CA ASP A 84 -5.12 1.38 -10.11
C ASP A 84 -6.04 0.97 -8.97
N THR A 85 -5.60 -0.02 -8.20
CA THR A 85 -6.34 -0.56 -7.08
C THR A 85 -5.46 -0.69 -5.87
N TYR A 86 -6.08 -0.85 -4.71
CA TYR A 86 -5.40 -1.25 -3.51
C TYR A 86 -6.15 -2.35 -2.78
N THR A 87 -5.40 -3.18 -2.07
CA THR A 87 -5.90 -4.12 -1.08
C THR A 87 -5.14 -3.93 0.24
N ILE A 88 -5.82 -4.16 1.35
CA ILE A 88 -5.29 -4.12 2.70
C ILE A 88 -5.80 -5.36 3.41
N THR A 89 -4.89 -6.21 3.87
CA THR A 89 -5.18 -7.23 4.87
C THR A 89 -4.59 -6.79 6.19
N ALA A 90 -5.39 -6.79 7.25
CA ALA A 90 -4.97 -6.36 8.57
C ALA A 90 -5.58 -7.23 9.67
N SER A 91 -5.00 -7.15 10.86
CA SER A 91 -5.61 -7.73 12.06
C SER A 91 -5.50 -6.77 13.24
N THR A 92 -6.54 -6.77 14.08
CA THR A 92 -6.61 -6.06 15.36
C THR A 92 -7.07 -7.03 16.45
N ALA A 93 -7.14 -6.55 17.70
CA ALA A 93 -7.67 -7.35 18.80
C ALA A 93 -9.15 -7.73 18.59
N SER A 94 -9.97 -6.80 18.07
CA SER A 94 -11.40 -7.06 17.83
C SER A 94 -11.68 -7.74 16.48
N ARG A 95 -10.78 -7.58 15.50
CA ARG A 95 -10.90 -8.15 14.15
C ARG A 95 -9.64 -8.91 13.77
N PRO A 96 -9.61 -10.23 13.99
CA PRO A 96 -8.42 -11.04 13.69
C PRO A 96 -8.13 -11.16 12.19
N ALA A 97 -9.13 -10.89 11.34
CA ALA A 97 -8.97 -10.77 9.89
C ALA A 97 -9.84 -9.62 9.37
N LEU A 98 -9.21 -8.68 8.66
CA LEU A 98 -9.86 -7.56 8.00
C LEU A 98 -9.28 -7.43 6.59
N ASP A 99 -10.13 -7.50 5.58
CA ASP A 99 -9.77 -7.24 4.18
C ASP A 99 -10.52 -6.00 3.68
N VAL A 100 -9.77 -5.05 3.14
CA VAL A 100 -10.28 -3.79 2.55
C VAL A 100 -9.71 -3.67 1.15
N SER A 101 -10.53 -3.26 0.19
CA SER A 101 -10.09 -2.97 -1.17
C SER A 101 -10.77 -1.73 -1.73
N GLY A 102 -10.12 -1.10 -2.70
CA GLY A 102 -10.69 0.02 -3.45
C GLY A 102 -9.84 0.39 -4.66
N ASP A 103 -10.20 1.49 -5.32
CA ASP A 103 -9.51 2.06 -6.47
C ASP A 103 -9.08 3.51 -6.20
N PHE A 104 -8.42 4.12 -7.19
CA PHE A 104 -7.92 5.50 -7.14
C PHE A 104 -8.68 6.44 -8.08
N TYR A 105 -9.92 6.10 -8.47
CA TYR A 105 -10.78 6.91 -9.35
C TYR A 105 -11.72 7.83 -8.57
#